data_AF-A0A562UF61-F1
#
_entry.id   AF-A0A562UF61-F1
#
_cell.length_a   1.000
_cell.length_b   1.000
_cell.length_c   1.000
_cell.angle_alpha   90.00
_cell.angle_beta   90.00
_cell.angle_gamma   90.00
#
_symmetry.space_group_name_H-M   'P 1'
#
loop_
_entity.id
_entity.type
_entity.pdbx_description
1 polymer ?
#
loop_
_entity_poly.entity_id
_entity_poly.type
_entity_poly.pdbx_seq_one_letter_code
_entity_poly.pdbx_strand_id
1 'polypeptide(L)'
;MNLTKKSYLQIAFIIFIISTITACKSQNSQQSKSILKEEIKAKKGIDKLANDSNAVIVLIKKPGSDSLQLIKDGKFPDDVEVTYNLVKDKNGNIVLISESPTSESGDWDIQYLNYFNKSGKLFAFERMAGFFNSECTIDADDAAHEDLVKYYDTDFNVISSKYTLTDSKHRKLKKSKCQFNYDYPYIIAKDLKTYLKTNHINI
;
A
#
# COMPACT_ATOMS: atom_id res chain seq x y z
N MET A 1 17.07 -0.89 -64.23
CA MET A 1 16.64 -0.28 -62.95
C MET A 1 17.50 -0.88 -61.83
N ASN A 2 18.69 -0.32 -61.62
CA ASN A 2 19.70 -0.87 -60.69
C ASN A 2 19.51 -0.25 -59.30
N LEU A 3 18.79 -0.94 -58.41
CA LEU A 3 18.87 -0.69 -56.97
C LEU A 3 20.28 -1.09 -56.52
N THR A 4 21.15 -0.10 -56.36
CA THR A 4 22.55 -0.26 -55.99
C THR A 4 22.69 -0.99 -54.65
N LYS A 5 23.63 -1.93 -54.54
CA LYS A 5 23.99 -2.71 -53.34
C LYS A 5 24.07 -1.91 -52.01
N LYS A 6 24.30 -0.59 -52.10
CA LYS A 6 24.34 0.34 -50.96
C LYS A 6 22.98 0.46 -50.22
N SER A 7 21.86 0.33 -50.93
CA SER A 7 20.51 0.45 -50.35
C SER A 7 20.10 -0.77 -49.52
N TYR A 8 20.57 -1.97 -49.89
CA TYR A 8 20.28 -3.20 -49.13
C TYR A 8 21.02 -3.25 -47.78
N LEU A 9 22.24 -2.70 -47.71
CA LEU A 9 23.04 -2.66 -46.48
C LEU A 9 22.44 -1.70 -45.44
N GLN A 10 21.89 -0.57 -45.88
CA GLN A 10 21.22 0.39 -44.99
C GLN A 10 19.89 -0.16 -44.45
N ILE A 11 19.11 -0.86 -45.27
CA ILE A 11 17.85 -1.48 -44.83
C ILE A 11 18.11 -2.61 -43.83
N ALA A 12 19.13 -3.45 -44.04
CA ALA A 12 19.50 -4.50 -43.12
C ALA A 12 19.95 -3.97 -41.74
N PHE A 13 20.67 -2.84 -41.70
CA PHE A 13 21.12 -2.21 -40.46
C PHE A 13 19.95 -1.62 -39.65
N ILE A 14 18.95 -1.05 -40.32
CA ILE A 14 17.74 -0.51 -39.67
C ILE A 14 16.89 -1.64 -39.06
N ILE A 15 16.74 -2.78 -39.75
CA ILE A 15 16.02 -3.95 -39.22
C ILE A 15 16.71 -4.52 -37.97
N PHE A 16 18.05 -4.54 -37.96
CA PHE A 16 18.81 -5.02 -36.80
C PHE A 16 18.60 -4.11 -35.56
N ILE A 17 18.64 -2.78 -35.72
CA ILE A 17 18.41 -1.84 -34.62
C ILE A 17 16.97 -1.92 -34.08
N ILE A 18 15.97 -2.12 -34.95
CA ILE A 18 14.57 -2.27 -34.51
C ILE A 18 14.37 -3.57 -33.72
N SER A 19 15.07 -4.64 -34.09
CA SER A 19 15.01 -5.94 -33.39
C SER A 19 15.63 -5.89 -31.99
N THR A 20 16.69 -5.10 -31.78
CA THR A 20 17.31 -4.95 -30.45
C THR A 20 16.43 -4.14 -29.48
N ILE A 21 15.64 -3.18 -29.98
CA ILE A 21 14.76 -2.36 -29.13
C ILE A 21 13.54 -3.17 -28.64
N THR A 22 13.06 -4.13 -29.42
CA THR A 22 11.92 -4.97 -29.04
C THR A 22 12.28 -6.03 -27.99
N ALA A 23 13.50 -6.57 -28.02
CA ALA A 23 13.96 -7.55 -27.03
C ALA A 23 14.08 -6.95 -25.60
N CYS A 24 14.60 -5.72 -25.46
CA CYS A 24 14.72 -5.07 -24.16
C CYS A 24 13.37 -4.77 -23.48
N LYS A 25 12.33 -4.44 -24.24
CA LYS A 25 10.98 -4.21 -23.67
C LYS A 25 10.34 -5.49 -23.13
N SER A 26 10.60 -6.64 -23.75
CA SER A 26 10.02 -7.92 -23.30
C SER A 26 10.60 -8.36 -21.95
N GLN A 27 11.93 -8.27 -21.78
CA GLN A 27 12.61 -8.69 -20.55
C GLN A 27 12.17 -7.87 -19.32
N ASN A 28 12.05 -6.54 -19.45
CA ASN A 28 11.61 -5.68 -18.35
C ASN A 28 10.18 -6.00 -17.87
N SER A 29 9.27 -6.31 -18.80
CA SER A 29 7.88 -6.63 -18.44
C SER A 29 7.74 -7.98 -17.72
N GLN A 30 8.59 -8.95 -18.06
CA GLN A 30 8.59 -10.27 -17.44
C GLN A 30 9.23 -10.23 -16.04
N GLN A 31 10.31 -9.45 -15.87
CA GLN A 31 10.95 -9.23 -14.58
C GLN A 31 10.00 -8.54 -13.59
N SER A 32 9.31 -7.47 -14.01
CA SER A 32 8.33 -6.75 -13.17
C SER A 32 7.17 -7.65 -12.72
N LYS A 33 6.66 -8.52 -13.60
CA LYS A 33 5.62 -9.50 -13.24
C LYS A 33 6.11 -10.53 -12.22
N SER A 34 7.37 -10.97 -12.30
CA SER A 34 7.96 -11.91 -11.34
C SER A 34 8.08 -11.27 -9.96
N ILE A 35 8.64 -10.05 -9.89
CA ILE A 35 8.78 -9.28 -8.65
C ILE A 35 7.40 -9.08 -8.01
N LEU A 36 6.42 -8.60 -8.77
CA LEU A 36 5.07 -8.38 -8.26
C LEU A 36 4.45 -9.65 -7.65
N LYS A 37 4.66 -10.81 -8.26
CA LYS A 37 4.14 -12.09 -7.75
C LYS A 37 4.79 -12.46 -6.41
N GLU A 38 6.08 -12.21 -6.25
CA GLU A 38 6.80 -12.44 -5.00
C GLU A 38 6.31 -11.48 -3.90
N GLU A 39 6.12 -10.20 -4.22
CA GLU A 39 5.62 -9.21 -3.26
C GLU A 39 4.17 -9.48 -2.82
N ILE A 40 3.29 -9.90 -3.74
CA ILE A 40 1.94 -10.35 -3.39
C ILE A 40 1.99 -11.56 -2.43
N LYS A 41 2.91 -12.50 -2.67
CA LYS A 41 3.07 -13.67 -1.82
C LYS A 41 3.61 -13.28 -0.43
N ALA A 42 4.58 -12.36 -0.38
CA ALA A 42 5.14 -11.84 0.86
C ALA A 42 4.07 -11.13 1.70
N LYS A 43 3.30 -10.22 1.09
CA LYS A 43 2.17 -9.53 1.72
C LYS A 43 1.21 -10.52 2.37
N LYS A 44 0.72 -11.52 1.62
CA LYS A 44 -0.20 -12.55 2.15
C LYS A 44 0.39 -13.33 3.34
N GLY A 45 1.69 -13.59 3.32
CA GLY A 45 2.38 -14.22 4.45
C GLY A 45 2.39 -13.35 5.70
N ILE A 46 2.60 -12.04 5.53
CA ILE A 46 2.55 -11.05 6.59
C ILE A 46 1.12 -10.83 7.10
N ASP A 47 0.12 -10.78 6.22
CA ASP A 47 -1.30 -10.68 6.60
C ASP A 47 -1.71 -11.87 7.49
N LYS A 48 -1.25 -13.07 7.16
CA LYS A 48 -1.46 -14.25 8.00
C LYS A 48 -0.77 -14.12 9.36
N LEU A 49 0.44 -13.57 9.40
CA LEU A 49 1.20 -13.35 10.63
C LEU A 49 0.54 -12.27 11.51
N ALA A 50 -0.05 -11.24 10.91
CA ALA A 50 -0.74 -10.17 11.62
C ALA A 50 -1.96 -10.66 12.42
N ASN A 51 -2.52 -11.82 12.05
CA ASN A 51 -3.60 -12.46 12.80
C ASN A 51 -3.12 -13.25 14.03
N ASP A 52 -1.81 -13.44 14.21
CA ASP A 52 -1.23 -14.02 15.42
C ASP A 52 -0.94 -12.89 16.42
N SER A 53 -1.73 -12.81 17.50
CA SER A 53 -1.59 -11.77 18.52
C SER A 53 -0.21 -11.73 19.17
N ASN A 54 0.54 -12.83 19.18
CA ASN A 54 1.91 -12.86 19.76
C ASN A 54 2.93 -12.14 18.88
N ALA A 55 2.62 -11.94 17.60
CA ALA A 55 3.48 -11.23 16.66
C ALA A 55 3.24 -9.71 16.66
N VAL A 56 2.22 -9.22 17.39
CA VAL A 56 1.75 -7.84 17.31
C VAL A 56 2.10 -7.05 18.57
N ILE A 57 2.70 -5.89 18.38
CA ILE A 57 2.89 -4.85 19.39
C ILE A 57 1.90 -3.73 19.08
N VAL A 58 1.08 -3.35 20.06
CA VAL A 58 0.08 -2.30 19.92
C VAL A 58 0.55 -1.04 20.65
N LEU A 59 0.69 0.06 19.92
CA LEU A 59 1.03 1.38 20.45
C LEU A 59 -0.14 2.32 20.19
N ILE A 60 -0.37 3.29 21.09
CA ILE A 60 -1.34 4.37 20.87
C ILE A 60 -0.67 5.73 21.00
N LYS A 61 -1.18 6.68 20.23
CA LYS A 61 -0.92 8.10 20.38
C LYS A 61 -2.15 8.76 21.01
N LYS A 62 -1.94 9.60 22.02
CA LYS A 62 -3.00 10.43 22.61
C LYS A 62 -3.00 11.84 21.99
N PRO A 63 -4.15 12.52 21.97
CA PRO A 63 -4.23 13.90 21.50
C PRO A 63 -3.19 14.82 22.16
N GLY A 64 -2.44 15.57 21.34
CA GLY A 64 -1.44 16.53 21.82
C GLY A 64 -0.16 15.92 22.39
N SER A 65 0.03 14.60 22.28
CA SER A 65 1.25 13.91 22.71
C SER A 65 2.06 13.40 21.52
N ASP A 66 3.35 13.68 21.53
CA ASP A 66 4.32 13.04 20.61
C ASP A 66 4.81 11.68 21.12
N SER A 67 4.51 11.35 22.38
CA SER A 67 4.86 10.05 22.96
C SER A 67 3.82 8.98 22.64
N LEU A 68 4.31 7.79 22.29
CA LEU A 68 3.49 6.61 22.10
C LEU A 68 3.46 5.75 23.36
N GLN A 69 2.28 5.19 23.66
CA GLN A 69 2.07 4.33 24.81
C GLN A 69 1.85 2.90 24.33
N LEU A 70 2.59 1.95 24.94
CA LEU A 70 2.38 0.53 24.70
C LEU A 70 1.10 0.06 25.38
N ILE A 71 0.19 -0.52 24.61
CA ILE A 71 -1.00 -1.19 25.14
C ILE A 71 -0.61 -2.57 25.65
N LYS A 72 -1.01 -2.87 26.89
CA LYS A 72 -0.88 -4.19 27.51
C LYS A 72 -2.28 -4.74 27.79
N ASP A 73 -2.45 -6.05 27.57
CA ASP A 73 -3.68 -6.79 27.86
C ASP A 73 -4.95 -6.22 27.20
N GLY A 74 -4.80 -5.54 26.06
CA GLY A 74 -5.93 -4.99 25.29
C GLY A 74 -6.69 -3.84 25.96
N LYS A 75 -6.14 -3.23 27.01
CA LYS A 75 -6.78 -2.10 27.71
C LYS A 75 -6.45 -0.79 27.02
N PHE A 76 -7.37 -0.29 26.20
CA PHE A 76 -7.25 1.02 25.55
C PHE A 76 -7.76 2.13 26.48
N PRO A 77 -7.11 3.30 26.49
CA PRO A 77 -7.68 4.49 27.11
C PRO A 77 -8.82 5.05 26.24
N ASP A 78 -9.67 5.89 26.83
CA ASP A 78 -10.80 6.50 26.12
C ASP A 78 -10.34 7.55 25.08
N ASP A 79 -9.19 8.17 25.31
CA ASP A 79 -8.60 9.25 24.51
C ASP A 79 -7.46 8.73 23.61
N VAL A 80 -7.80 8.00 22.55
CA VAL A 80 -6.84 7.56 21.52
C VAL A 80 -7.00 8.42 20.27
N GLU A 81 -5.91 9.04 19.80
CA GLU A 81 -5.87 9.76 18.52
C GLU A 81 -5.56 8.79 17.37
N VAL A 82 -4.55 7.93 17.56
CA VAL A 82 -4.08 6.97 16.55
C VAL A 82 -3.62 5.69 17.23
N THR A 83 -4.00 4.54 16.67
CA THR A 83 -3.46 3.23 17.04
C THR A 83 -2.45 2.76 16.00
N TYR A 84 -1.33 2.21 16.46
CA TYR A 84 -0.32 1.57 15.63
C TYR A 84 -0.18 0.10 16.01
N ASN A 85 -0.31 -0.81 15.03
CA ASN A 85 -0.03 -2.23 15.21
C ASN A 85 1.27 -2.57 14.46
N LEU A 86 2.30 -2.93 15.21
CA LEU A 86 3.61 -3.32 14.67
C LEU A 86 3.69 -4.84 14.67
N VAL A 87 3.80 -5.45 13.49
CA VAL A 87 3.94 -6.90 13.34
C VAL A 87 5.40 -7.27 13.17
N LYS A 88 5.89 -8.18 14.01
CA LYS A 88 7.27 -8.69 13.98
C LYS A 88 7.35 -10.10 13.43
N ASP A 89 8.36 -10.36 12.60
CA ASP A 89 8.71 -11.72 12.19
C ASP A 89 9.36 -12.52 13.34
N LYS A 90 9.61 -13.80 13.10
CA LYS A 90 10.26 -14.70 14.07
C LYS A 90 11.68 -14.28 14.50
N ASN A 91 12.32 -13.38 13.75
CA ASN A 91 13.64 -12.84 14.07
C ASN A 91 13.54 -11.48 14.79
N GLY A 92 12.32 -11.00 15.08
CA GLY A 92 12.05 -9.73 15.72
C GLY A 92 12.04 -8.52 14.77
N ASN A 93 12.17 -8.73 13.45
CA ASN A 93 12.12 -7.63 12.47
C ASN A 93 10.68 -7.16 12.27
N ILE A 94 10.45 -5.85 12.20
CA ILE A 94 9.14 -5.32 11.82
C ILE A 94 8.93 -5.51 10.32
N VAL A 95 7.83 -6.19 9.98
CA VAL A 95 7.45 -6.51 8.61
C VAL A 95 6.16 -5.80 8.18
N LEU A 96 5.37 -5.33 9.13
CA LEU A 96 4.18 -4.51 8.89
C LEU A 96 4.00 -3.49 10.01
N ILE A 97 3.63 -2.28 9.63
CA ILE A 97 3.04 -1.30 10.55
C ILE A 97 1.67 -0.91 10.00
N SER A 98 0.63 -1.18 10.78
CA SER A 98 -0.71 -0.63 10.57
C SER A 98 -0.88 0.64 11.40
N GLU A 99 -1.52 1.65 10.83
CA GLU A 99 -1.86 2.92 11.46
C GLU A 99 -3.36 3.17 11.27
N SER A 100 -4.07 3.39 12.36
CA SER A 100 -5.52 3.57 12.41
C SER A 100 -5.86 4.79 13.25
N PRO A 101 -6.11 5.95 12.62
CA PRO A 101 -6.67 7.12 13.30
C PRO A 101 -8.04 6.79 13.90
N THR A 102 -8.33 7.31 15.08
CA THR A 102 -9.63 7.11 15.74
C THR A 102 -10.70 8.01 15.11
N SER A 103 -11.84 7.43 14.78
CA SER A 103 -13.04 8.18 14.47
C SER A 103 -13.82 8.51 15.74
N GLU A 104 -13.80 9.77 16.16
CA GLU A 104 -14.53 10.21 17.36
C GLU A 104 -16.05 10.05 17.21
N SER A 105 -16.58 10.20 15.98
CA SER A 105 -18.01 10.00 15.71
C SER A 105 -18.38 8.54 15.43
N GLY A 106 -17.42 7.72 15.00
CA GLY A 106 -17.65 6.35 14.56
C GLY A 106 -18.21 6.23 13.13
N ASP A 107 -18.35 7.33 12.39
CA ASP A 107 -18.95 7.33 11.05
C ASP A 107 -18.00 6.89 9.93
N TRP A 108 -16.74 6.65 10.30
CA TRP A 108 -15.71 6.24 9.37
C TRP A 108 -14.67 5.37 10.07
N ASP A 109 -13.97 4.58 9.28
CA ASP A 109 -12.79 3.83 9.67
C ASP A 109 -11.73 3.99 8.57
N ILE A 110 -10.48 4.13 8.98
CA ILE A 110 -9.34 4.25 8.08
C ILE A 110 -8.18 3.43 8.64
N GLN A 111 -7.57 2.63 7.78
CA GLN A 111 -6.36 1.90 8.09
C GLN A 111 -5.31 2.08 7.00
N TYR A 112 -4.08 2.36 7.41
CA TYR A 112 -2.91 2.43 6.54
C TYR A 112 -1.92 1.33 6.91
N LEU A 113 -1.66 0.41 5.99
CA LEU A 113 -0.77 -0.73 6.19
C LEU A 113 0.50 -0.52 5.36
N ASN A 114 1.63 -0.50 6.05
CA ASN A 114 2.96 -0.31 5.46
C ASN A 114 3.76 -1.61 5.59
N TYR A 115 4.03 -2.28 4.47
CA TYR A 115 4.71 -3.56 4.43
C TYR A 115 6.19 -3.40 4.09
N PHE A 116 7.05 -3.97 4.93
CA PHE A 116 8.49 -3.84 4.82
C PHE A 116 9.16 -5.18 4.50
N ASN A 117 10.13 -5.14 3.60
CA ASN A 117 10.96 -6.30 3.32
C ASN A 117 12.06 -6.45 4.39
N LYS A 118 12.88 -7.50 4.30
CA LYS A 118 13.94 -7.78 5.29
C LYS A 118 14.99 -6.67 5.44
N SER A 119 15.14 -5.80 4.44
CA SER A 119 16.04 -4.65 4.48
C SER A 119 15.37 -3.38 5.03
N GLY A 120 14.10 -3.47 5.44
CA GLY A 120 13.30 -2.35 5.92
C GLY A 120 12.78 -1.43 4.81
N LYS A 121 12.86 -1.82 3.53
CA LYS A 121 12.27 -1.05 2.42
C LYS A 121 10.79 -1.36 2.29
N LEU A 122 9.99 -0.32 2.03
CA LEU A 122 8.57 -0.50 1.75
C LEU A 122 8.41 -1.19 0.40
N PHE A 123 7.71 -2.32 0.38
CA PHE A 123 7.40 -3.03 -0.87
C PHE A 123 5.91 -2.99 -1.20
N ALA A 124 5.05 -2.80 -0.21
CA ALA A 124 3.62 -2.61 -0.41
C ALA A 124 3.05 -1.59 0.58
N PHE A 125 2.06 -0.85 0.09
CA PHE A 125 1.20 0.04 0.87
C PHE A 125 -0.25 -0.33 0.61
N GLU A 126 -1.05 -0.41 1.66
CA GLU A 126 -2.49 -0.59 1.56
C GLU A 126 -3.20 0.46 2.39
N ARG A 127 -4.25 1.04 1.80
CA ARG A 127 -5.22 1.88 2.48
C ARG A 127 -6.56 1.17 2.39
N MET A 128 -7.19 1.01 3.55
CA MET A 128 -8.58 0.59 3.66
C MET A 128 -9.35 1.73 4.31
N ALA A 129 -10.53 2.04 3.80
CA ALA A 129 -11.40 3.03 4.43
C ALA A 129 -12.88 2.65 4.27
N GLY A 130 -13.65 2.81 5.34
CA GLY A 130 -15.10 2.73 5.36
C GLY A 130 -15.69 4.07 5.79
N PHE A 131 -16.73 4.55 5.13
CA PHE A 131 -17.41 5.79 5.52
C PHE A 131 -18.83 5.87 4.94
N PHE A 132 -19.77 6.44 5.69
CA PHE A 132 -21.12 6.69 5.18
C PHE A 132 -21.10 7.69 4.02
N ASN A 133 -21.83 7.38 2.94
CA ASN A 133 -21.79 8.18 1.71
C ASN A 133 -23.10 8.11 0.91
N SER A 134 -24.12 8.79 1.42
CA SER A 134 -25.45 8.85 0.79
C SER A 134 -25.46 9.39 -0.65
N GLU A 135 -24.42 10.10 -1.08
CA GLU A 135 -24.31 10.68 -2.42
C GLU A 135 -24.02 9.63 -3.51
N CYS A 136 -23.38 8.52 -3.14
CA CYS A 136 -22.98 7.50 -4.11
C CYS A 136 -23.45 6.09 -3.80
N THR A 137 -23.92 5.81 -2.59
CA THR A 137 -24.59 4.55 -2.26
C THR A 137 -26.05 4.57 -2.70
N ILE A 138 -26.64 3.38 -2.85
CA ILE A 138 -28.07 3.23 -3.20
C ILE A 138 -28.95 3.47 -1.96
N ASP A 139 -28.53 2.96 -0.82
CA ASP A 139 -29.22 3.12 0.46
C ASP A 139 -28.49 4.23 1.25
N ALA A 140 -29.24 5.21 1.78
CA ALA A 140 -28.68 6.43 2.36
C ALA A 140 -27.77 6.19 3.59
N ASP A 141 -28.03 5.10 4.31
CA ASP A 141 -27.27 4.67 5.50
C ASP A 141 -26.22 3.59 5.16
N ASP A 142 -25.94 3.35 3.88
CA ASP A 142 -24.90 2.39 3.47
C ASP A 142 -23.51 3.04 3.46
N ALA A 143 -22.50 2.24 3.78
CA ALA A 143 -21.11 2.66 3.78
C ALA A 143 -20.47 2.42 2.42
N ALA A 144 -19.67 3.38 1.98
CA ALA A 144 -18.68 3.18 0.93
C ALA A 144 -17.41 2.56 1.55
N HIS A 145 -16.85 1.56 0.87
CA HIS A 145 -15.63 0.86 1.22
C HIS A 145 -14.60 1.10 0.12
N GLU A 146 -13.49 1.74 0.47
CA GLU A 146 -12.36 2.05 -0.39
C GLU A 146 -11.18 1.13 -0.03
N ASP A 147 -10.64 0.43 -1.03
CA ASP A 147 -9.35 -0.24 -0.90
C ASP A 147 -8.37 0.27 -1.96
N LEU A 148 -7.18 0.62 -1.54
CA LEU A 148 -6.06 0.97 -2.41
C LEU A 148 -4.86 0.14 -2.00
N VAL A 149 -4.33 -0.64 -2.94
CA VAL A 149 -3.05 -1.33 -2.77
C VAL A 149 -2.06 -0.79 -3.79
N LYS A 150 -0.84 -0.47 -3.35
CA LYS A 150 0.31 -0.12 -4.20
C LYS A 150 1.47 -1.05 -3.88
N TYR A 151 2.16 -1.51 -4.91
CA TYR A 151 3.41 -2.26 -4.81
C TYR A 151 4.55 -1.43 -5.39
N TYR A 152 5.71 -1.50 -4.76
CA TYR A 152 6.88 -0.70 -5.09
C TYR A 152 8.07 -1.59 -5.45
N ASP A 153 8.95 -1.10 -6.33
CA ASP A 153 10.28 -1.66 -6.51
C ASP A 153 11.26 -1.14 -5.44
N THR A 154 12.52 -1.58 -5.56
CA THR A 154 13.60 -1.19 -4.62
C THR A 154 13.96 0.29 -4.67
N ASP A 155 13.67 0.97 -5.78
CA ASP A 155 13.90 2.40 -6.00
C ASP A 155 12.67 3.24 -5.60
N PHE A 156 11.66 2.60 -5.02
CA PHE A 156 10.40 3.20 -4.57
C PHE A 156 9.50 3.70 -5.70
N ASN A 157 9.64 3.15 -6.91
CA ASN A 157 8.69 3.39 -7.99
C ASN A 157 7.50 2.43 -7.86
N VAL A 158 6.31 2.91 -8.19
CA VAL A 158 5.11 2.06 -8.21
C VAL A 158 5.19 1.09 -9.40
N ILE A 159 5.21 -0.21 -9.11
CA ILE A 159 5.17 -1.28 -10.13
C ILE A 159 3.76 -1.81 -10.38
N SER A 160 2.86 -1.63 -9.43
CA SER A 160 1.45 -2.02 -9.54
C SER A 160 0.59 -1.25 -8.57
N SER A 161 -0.65 -0.95 -8.96
CA SER A 161 -1.65 -0.39 -8.07
C SER A 161 -3.02 -0.95 -8.41
N LYS A 162 -3.82 -1.21 -7.38
CA LYS A 162 -5.22 -1.61 -7.50
C LYS A 162 -6.05 -0.71 -6.59
N TYR A 163 -7.13 -0.18 -7.15
CA TYR A 163 -8.12 0.63 -6.45
C TYR A 163 -9.50 -0.01 -6.59
N THR A 164 -10.23 -0.15 -5.49
CA THR A 164 -11.64 -0.55 -5.47
C THR A 164 -12.45 0.39 -4.60
N LEU A 165 -13.68 0.62 -5.03
CA LEU A 165 -14.68 1.38 -4.30
C LEU A 165 -16.02 0.67 -4.45
N THR A 166 -16.55 0.16 -3.35
CA THR A 166 -17.79 -0.62 -3.33
C THR A 166 -18.68 -0.20 -2.17
N ASP A 167 -19.95 -0.57 -2.22
CA ASP A 167 -20.81 -0.51 -1.03
C ASP A 167 -20.73 -1.81 -0.20
N SER A 168 -21.49 -1.89 0.88
CA SER A 168 -21.52 -3.06 1.78
C SER A 168 -22.06 -4.33 1.12
N LYS A 169 -22.70 -4.23 -0.05
CA LYS A 169 -23.15 -5.36 -0.89
C LYS A 169 -22.15 -5.67 -2.01
N HIS A 170 -20.95 -5.10 -1.96
CA HIS A 170 -19.88 -5.23 -2.96
C HIS A 170 -20.25 -4.72 -4.36
N ARG A 171 -21.27 -3.86 -4.49
CA ARG A 171 -21.60 -3.22 -5.76
C ARG A 171 -20.60 -2.09 -6.00
N LYS A 172 -20.09 -1.98 -7.22
CA LYS A 172 -19.10 -0.94 -7.57
C LYS A 172 -19.72 0.45 -7.53
N LEU A 173 -19.05 1.38 -6.88
CA LEU A 173 -19.43 2.78 -6.81
C LEU A 173 -18.62 3.62 -7.81
N LYS A 174 -19.20 4.73 -8.27
CA LYS A 174 -18.52 5.69 -9.13
C LYS A 174 -17.85 6.75 -8.26
N LYS A 175 -16.52 6.79 -8.25
CA LYS A 175 -15.74 7.77 -7.47
C LYS A 175 -16.22 9.21 -7.66
N SER A 176 -16.54 9.61 -8.89
CA SER A 176 -17.02 10.97 -9.21
C SER A 176 -18.37 11.35 -8.58
N LYS A 177 -19.09 10.41 -7.98
CA LYS A 177 -20.36 10.64 -7.26
C LYS A 177 -20.18 10.64 -5.74
N CYS A 178 -19.06 10.14 -5.23
CA CYS A 178 -18.84 10.01 -3.80
C CYS A 178 -18.21 11.28 -3.24
N GLN A 179 -18.57 11.64 -2.01
CA GLN A 179 -17.86 12.64 -1.22
C GLN A 179 -16.80 11.98 -0.34
N PHE A 180 -15.58 12.53 -0.31
CA PHE A 180 -14.46 11.96 0.44
C PHE A 180 -14.06 12.89 1.59
N ASN A 181 -14.93 13.00 2.58
CA ASN A 181 -14.75 13.91 3.72
C ASN A 181 -13.53 13.55 4.61
N TYR A 182 -13.04 12.32 4.48
CA TYR A 182 -11.95 11.75 5.29
C TYR A 182 -10.72 11.37 4.45
N ASP A 183 -10.55 11.98 3.26
CA ASP A 183 -9.35 11.80 2.41
C ASP A 183 -8.24 12.78 2.85
N TYR A 184 -7.70 12.51 4.04
CA TYR A 184 -6.60 13.29 4.58
C TYR A 184 -5.29 12.96 3.83
N PRO A 185 -4.43 13.97 3.58
CA PRO A 185 -3.12 13.71 2.99
C PRO A 185 -2.30 12.72 3.81
N TYR A 186 -1.88 11.62 3.19
CA TYR A 186 -1.00 10.62 3.81
C TYR A 186 0.35 10.54 3.11
N ILE A 187 1.44 10.64 3.88
CA ILE A 187 2.79 10.56 3.35
C ILE A 187 3.31 9.14 3.51
N ILE A 188 3.44 8.42 2.39
CA ILE A 188 3.97 7.07 2.37
C ILE A 188 5.51 7.11 2.51
N ALA A 189 6.03 6.57 3.61
CA ALA A 189 7.46 6.48 3.85
C ALA A 189 8.11 5.35 3.04
N LYS A 190 9.24 5.63 2.39
CA LYS A 190 9.96 4.65 1.56
C LYS A 190 10.63 3.51 2.32
N ASP A 191 10.87 3.70 3.61
CA ASP A 191 11.53 2.72 4.47
C ASP A 191 11.10 2.86 5.93
N LEU A 192 11.28 1.76 6.66
CA LEU A 192 10.91 1.59 8.05
C LEU A 192 11.56 2.67 8.93
N LYS A 193 12.85 2.97 8.70
CA LYS A 193 13.57 3.98 9.48
C LYS A 193 12.93 5.36 9.34
N THR A 194 12.57 5.75 8.12
CA THR A 194 11.87 7.01 7.85
C THR A 194 10.49 7.02 8.48
N TYR A 195 9.74 5.91 8.40
CA TYR A 195 8.42 5.77 9.02
C TYR A 195 8.48 5.94 10.54
N LEU A 196 9.35 5.17 11.22
CA LEU A 196 9.51 5.21 12.67
C LEU A 196 9.90 6.61 13.15
N LYS A 197 10.85 7.26 12.46
CA LYS A 197 11.27 8.63 12.78
C LYS A 197 10.13 9.64 12.63
N THR A 198 9.36 9.55 11.55
CA THR A 198 8.27 10.50 11.25
C THR A 198 7.15 10.39 12.28
N ASN A 199 6.86 9.17 12.74
CA ASN A 199 5.79 8.90 13.69
C ASN A 199 6.26 8.80 15.16
N HIS A 200 7.50 9.21 15.45
CA HIS A 200 8.08 9.18 16.80
C HIS A 200 8.01 7.81 17.50
N ILE A 201 8.06 6.72 16.73
CA ILE A 201 8.05 5.35 17.23
C ILE A 201 9.48 4.95 17.65
N ASN A 202 9.72 4.83 18.96
CA ASN A 202 10.99 4.38 19.53
C ASN A 202 10.83 2.96 20.08
N ILE A 203 11.54 2.00 19.48
CA ILE A 203 11.42 0.54 19.74
C ILE A 203 12.77 -0.15 19.67
#